data_AF-A0A1S4C5T7-F1
#
_entry.id   AF-A0A1S4C5T7-F1
#
_cell.length_a   1.000
_cell.length_b   1.000
_cell.length_c   1.000
_cell.angle_alpha   90.00
_cell.angle_beta   90.00
_cell.angle_gamma   90.00
#
_symmetry.space_group_name_H-M   'P 1'
#
loop_
_entity.id
_entity.type
_entity.pdbx_description
1 polymer ?
#
loop_
_entity_poly.entity_id
_entity_poly.type
_entity_poly.pdbx_seq_one_letter_code
_entity_poly.pdbx_strand_id
1 'polypeptide(L)'
;MVLYVVGGSPTIGAMERYIASVWNFVAKPKVYFHNDSFFVVRFNSIEDRDVVLYLWPHMLNNKPIIVKMWSADFDFNKEVLQTIPISVKYPNLPLNCWGKRSLSRISSGLGIPLYADACTTQVDRISYARVLVEMDVTKELPRSIKVTDPNGKEFMQEITYDWEPVKEQLQSKETTNEKNASTSISMASTSAGGERGNEEQRWQTIIGKSAARSRERQPADVVNVINGFNLLAESKLQLAMPRQIEGGTGRHQGDTGQEDNYEYSSKGKIWLLWDTNEIECKEVSSTAQTIHTIIYTRRLDMRFTFTAVYGLHSIEDRRSMWSELTRLNSIQQGPWLIMGDYNATRSAEDRPIDNPVQELEVRNFNDFIEDTELTEMKTSGRNFTWTNGHTYSKIDRALINIDWMLVMPQLEVWIMDPHCSDHLPLSIALEENEDFSSKPFKFLNDLAEHDDFIKIVNEAWERP
;
A
#
# COMPACT_ATOMS: atom_id res chain seq x y z
N MET A 1 -2.30 -29.10 -3.13
CA MET A 1 -1.67 -27.83 -3.53
C MET A 1 -0.37 -27.69 -2.76
N VAL A 2 0.66 -27.11 -3.35
CA VAL A 2 1.97 -26.87 -2.69
C VAL A 2 2.16 -25.36 -2.55
N LEU A 3 2.57 -24.91 -1.38
CA LEU A 3 2.84 -23.51 -1.07
C LEU A 3 4.31 -23.34 -0.69
N TYR A 4 4.87 -22.21 -1.06
CA TYR A 4 6.21 -21.81 -0.65
C TYR A 4 6.26 -20.29 -0.42
N VAL A 5 6.77 -19.84 0.72
CA VAL A 5 6.88 -18.41 1.03
C VAL A 5 8.24 -17.89 0.59
N VAL A 6 8.25 -16.94 -0.32
CA VAL A 6 9.49 -16.38 -0.87
C VAL A 6 10.22 -15.57 0.21
N GLY A 7 11.51 -15.86 0.41
CA GLY A 7 12.34 -15.17 1.40
C GLY A 7 11.92 -15.37 2.86
N GLY A 8 11.13 -16.39 3.19
CA GLY A 8 10.70 -16.66 4.56
C GLY A 8 10.35 -18.12 4.84
N SER A 9 10.44 -18.51 6.11
CA SER A 9 10.12 -19.85 6.61
C SER A 9 9.11 -19.75 7.76
N PRO A 10 7.84 -19.41 7.48
CA PRO A 10 6.82 -19.29 8.52
C PRO A 10 6.59 -20.62 9.23
N THR A 11 6.03 -20.58 10.43
CA THR A 11 5.61 -21.80 11.13
C THR A 11 4.35 -22.38 10.51
N ILE A 12 4.10 -23.68 10.71
CA ILE A 12 2.82 -24.30 10.31
C ILE A 12 1.61 -23.58 10.91
N GLY A 13 1.71 -23.13 12.16
CA GLY A 13 0.65 -22.36 12.81
C GLY A 13 0.40 -21.00 12.15
N ALA A 14 1.45 -20.31 11.68
CA ALA A 14 1.29 -19.07 10.92
C ALA A 14 0.60 -19.32 9.57
N MET A 15 0.97 -20.40 8.87
CA MET A 15 0.32 -20.80 7.62
C MET A 15 -1.15 -21.23 7.84
N GLU A 16 -1.45 -21.96 8.91
CA GLU A 16 -2.83 -22.33 9.25
C GLU A 16 -3.70 -21.13 9.58
N ARG A 17 -3.16 -20.12 10.27
CA ARG A 17 -3.87 -18.87 10.55
C ARG A 17 -4.12 -18.07 9.27
N TYR A 18 -3.10 -17.92 8.43
CA TYR A 18 -3.24 -17.30 7.10
C TYR A 18 -4.33 -17.96 6.27
N ILE A 19 -4.33 -19.28 6.20
CA ILE A 19 -5.34 -20.04 5.45
C ILE A 19 -6.72 -19.83 6.07
N ALA A 20 -6.83 -19.79 7.39
CA ALA A 20 -8.10 -19.57 8.07
C ALA A 20 -8.64 -18.14 7.89
N SER A 21 -7.78 -17.11 7.80
CA SER A 21 -8.20 -15.73 7.59
C SER A 21 -8.50 -15.44 6.11
N VAL A 22 -7.59 -15.84 5.20
CA VAL A 22 -7.67 -15.50 3.78
C VAL A 22 -8.54 -16.47 2.98
N TRP A 23 -8.57 -17.77 3.33
CA TRP A 23 -9.38 -18.77 2.62
C TRP A 23 -10.62 -19.17 3.43
N ASN A 24 -11.21 -18.21 4.13
CA ASN A 24 -12.38 -18.44 5.01
C ASN A 24 -13.69 -18.79 4.25
N PHE A 25 -13.71 -18.62 2.93
CA PHE A 25 -14.84 -18.95 2.05
C PHE A 25 -14.82 -20.42 1.58
N VAL A 26 -13.76 -21.18 1.85
CA VAL A 26 -13.70 -22.63 1.61
C VAL A 26 -13.71 -23.43 2.90
N ALA A 27 -14.09 -24.70 2.82
CA ALA A 27 -13.98 -25.59 3.97
C ALA A 27 -12.51 -25.70 4.42
N LYS A 28 -12.27 -25.56 5.73
CA LYS A 28 -10.93 -25.56 6.33
C LYS A 28 -10.07 -26.72 5.80
N PRO A 29 -9.02 -26.45 5.01
CA PRO A 29 -8.19 -27.50 4.43
C PRO A 29 -7.15 -28.00 5.45
N LYS A 30 -6.60 -29.19 5.21
CA LYS A 30 -5.50 -29.74 6.03
C LYS A 30 -4.17 -29.24 5.52
N VAL A 31 -3.31 -28.77 6.43
CA VAL A 31 -1.98 -28.24 6.12
C VAL A 31 -0.92 -29.19 6.64
N TYR A 32 0.09 -29.47 5.82
CA TYR A 32 1.25 -30.27 6.17
C TYR A 32 2.51 -29.45 5.92
N PHE A 33 3.47 -29.49 6.84
CA PHE A 33 4.76 -28.83 6.69
C PHE A 33 5.83 -29.81 6.21
N HIS A 34 6.63 -29.40 5.24
CA HIS A 34 7.81 -30.11 4.75
C HIS A 34 9.08 -29.41 5.23
N ASN A 35 10.12 -30.18 5.52
CA ASN A 35 11.36 -29.65 6.12
C ASN A 35 12.07 -28.59 5.24
N ASP A 36 11.87 -28.63 3.92
CA ASP A 36 12.42 -27.66 2.97
C ASP A 36 11.55 -26.39 2.82
N SER A 37 10.84 -26.00 3.88
CA SER A 37 9.97 -24.81 3.95
C SER A 37 8.81 -24.79 2.95
N PHE A 38 8.37 -25.97 2.48
CA PHE A 38 7.14 -26.11 1.70
C PHE A 38 5.97 -26.46 2.60
N PHE A 39 4.77 -26.06 2.17
CA PHE A 39 3.53 -26.51 2.77
C PHE A 39 2.70 -27.26 1.74
N VAL A 40 2.18 -28.41 2.13
CA VAL A 40 1.21 -29.14 1.30
C VAL A 40 -0.17 -28.90 1.89
N VAL A 41 -1.07 -28.34 1.10
CA VAL A 41 -2.45 -28.11 1.48
C VAL A 41 -3.37 -29.07 0.74
N ARG A 42 -4.15 -29.81 1.53
CA ARG A 42 -5.18 -30.73 1.04
C ARG A 42 -6.57 -30.13 1.28
N PHE A 43 -7.21 -29.76 0.18
CA PHE A 43 -8.60 -29.31 0.16
C PHE A 43 -9.57 -30.48 0.21
N ASN A 44 -10.79 -30.18 0.64
CA ASN A 44 -11.88 -31.15 0.69
C ASN A 44 -12.55 -31.35 -0.67
N SER A 45 -12.50 -30.34 -1.55
CA SER A 45 -13.01 -30.38 -2.91
C SER A 45 -11.98 -29.82 -3.91
N ILE A 46 -12.14 -30.15 -5.19
CA ILE A 46 -11.30 -29.61 -6.27
C ILE A 46 -11.70 -28.16 -6.56
N GLU A 47 -12.99 -27.87 -6.42
CA GLU A 47 -13.59 -26.56 -6.62
C GLU A 47 -13.02 -25.55 -5.62
N ASP A 48 -12.96 -25.88 -4.33
CA ASP A 48 -12.36 -25.02 -3.29
C ASP A 48 -10.89 -24.72 -3.59
N ARG A 49 -10.14 -25.76 -4.01
CA ARG A 49 -8.73 -25.62 -4.38
C ARG A 49 -8.59 -24.66 -5.56
N ASP A 50 -9.43 -24.80 -6.58
CA ASP A 50 -9.34 -24.02 -7.80
C ASP A 50 -9.68 -22.55 -7.54
N VAL A 51 -10.74 -22.27 -6.77
CA VAL A 51 -11.06 -20.90 -6.36
C VAL A 51 -9.90 -20.26 -5.60
N VAL A 52 -9.28 -20.98 -4.66
CA VAL A 52 -8.10 -20.48 -3.94
C VAL A 52 -6.93 -20.25 -4.87
N LEU A 53 -6.62 -21.22 -5.74
CA LEU A 53 -5.54 -21.12 -6.70
C LEU A 53 -5.68 -19.84 -7.54
N TYR A 54 -6.92 -19.47 -7.91
CA TYR A 54 -7.25 -18.31 -8.73
C TYR A 54 -7.14 -16.95 -8.00
N LEU A 55 -6.98 -16.94 -6.67
CA LEU A 55 -6.96 -15.72 -5.85
C LEU A 55 -5.56 -15.09 -5.71
N TRP A 56 -4.78 -15.12 -6.79
CA TRP A 56 -3.45 -14.51 -6.84
C TRP A 56 -3.53 -12.96 -6.83
N PRO A 57 -2.61 -12.24 -6.14
CA PRO A 57 -1.44 -12.72 -5.39
C PRO A 57 -1.74 -13.14 -3.95
N HIS A 58 -1.11 -14.23 -3.51
CA HIS A 58 -1.09 -14.63 -2.11
C HIS A 58 0.11 -14.01 -1.40
N MET A 59 -0.13 -13.29 -0.31
CA MET A 59 0.91 -12.62 0.47
C MET A 59 0.80 -13.04 1.94
N LEU A 60 1.90 -13.44 2.56
CA LEU A 60 2.01 -13.66 4.00
C LEU A 60 3.09 -12.73 4.55
N ASN A 61 2.72 -11.81 5.45
CA ASN A 61 3.64 -10.84 6.06
C ASN A 61 4.45 -10.06 5.01
N ASN A 62 3.78 -9.56 3.97
CA ASN A 62 4.37 -8.90 2.79
C ASN A 62 5.36 -9.78 1.98
N LYS A 63 5.41 -11.08 2.23
CA LYS A 63 6.18 -12.04 1.44
C LYS A 63 5.25 -12.81 0.49
N PRO A 64 5.59 -12.88 -0.80
CA PRO A 64 4.77 -13.60 -1.76
C PRO A 64 4.77 -15.10 -1.46
N ILE A 65 3.61 -15.71 -1.49
CA ILE A 65 3.43 -17.15 -1.37
C ILE A 65 3.29 -17.71 -2.78
N ILE A 66 4.29 -18.45 -3.26
CA ILE A 66 4.18 -19.21 -4.49
C ILE A 66 3.22 -20.37 -4.25
N VAL A 67 2.17 -20.44 -5.06
CA VAL A 67 1.14 -21.48 -5.01
C VAL A 67 1.23 -22.33 -6.27
N LYS A 68 1.59 -23.60 -6.11
CA LYS A 68 1.67 -24.58 -7.20
C LYS A 68 0.65 -25.69 -7.05
N MET A 69 0.17 -26.20 -8.19
CA MET A 69 -0.64 -27.41 -8.20
C MET A 69 0.25 -28.61 -7.87
N TRP A 70 -0.23 -29.48 -6.97
CA TRP A 70 0.50 -30.71 -6.66
C TRP A 70 0.36 -31.69 -7.83
N SER A 71 1.45 -32.40 -8.14
CA SER A 71 1.51 -33.50 -9.11
C SER A 71 2.17 -34.72 -8.47
N ALA A 72 1.86 -35.92 -8.98
CA ALA A 72 2.52 -37.15 -8.54
C ALA A 72 4.03 -37.14 -8.80
N ASP A 73 4.47 -36.38 -9.80
CA ASP A 73 5.88 -36.21 -10.19
C ASP A 73 6.56 -35.03 -9.47
N PHE A 74 5.89 -34.37 -8.51
CA PHE A 74 6.45 -33.21 -7.82
C PHE A 74 7.61 -33.61 -6.90
N ASP A 75 8.80 -33.06 -7.15
CA ASP A 75 10.03 -33.36 -6.41
C ASP A 75 10.53 -32.12 -5.66
N PHE A 76 10.37 -32.13 -4.34
CA PHE A 76 10.76 -31.02 -3.45
C PHE A 76 12.26 -30.66 -3.57
N ASN A 77 13.12 -31.62 -3.92
CA ASN A 77 14.57 -31.42 -3.99
C ASN A 77 15.02 -30.81 -5.32
N LYS A 78 14.22 -30.97 -6.39
CA LYS A 78 14.50 -30.43 -7.73
C LYS A 78 13.78 -29.12 -8.01
N GLU A 79 12.88 -28.71 -7.12
CA GLU A 79 12.10 -27.49 -7.25
C GLU A 79 12.95 -26.24 -6.96
N VAL A 80 13.73 -25.85 -7.98
CA VAL A 80 14.35 -24.53 -8.06
C VAL A 80 13.26 -23.59 -8.55
N LEU A 81 13.02 -22.48 -7.86
CA LEU A 81 11.95 -21.50 -8.17
C LEU A 81 12.22 -20.71 -9.48
N GLN A 82 12.82 -21.36 -10.48
CA GLN A 82 13.11 -20.83 -11.81
C GLN A 82 11.83 -20.61 -12.60
N THR A 83 10.85 -21.52 -12.46
CA THR A 83 9.52 -21.33 -13.02
C THR A 83 8.51 -21.17 -11.90
N ILE A 84 7.73 -20.09 -11.95
CA ILE A 84 6.69 -19.83 -10.96
C ILE A 84 5.41 -19.37 -11.67
N PRO A 85 4.24 -19.60 -11.06
CA PRO A 85 3.01 -19.11 -11.63
C PRO A 85 2.82 -17.61 -11.37
N ILE A 86 2.53 -16.83 -12.41
CA ILE A 86 2.36 -15.38 -12.38
C ILE A 86 1.01 -15.00 -12.98
N SER A 87 0.29 -14.08 -12.31
CA SER A 87 -0.94 -13.49 -12.82
C SER A 87 -0.61 -12.44 -13.88
N VAL A 88 -0.92 -12.77 -15.13
CA VAL A 88 -0.68 -11.91 -16.29
C VAL A 88 -1.99 -11.22 -16.67
N LYS A 89 -1.94 -9.89 -16.76
CA LYS A 89 -3.03 -9.05 -17.28
C LYS A 89 -2.74 -8.63 -18.71
N TYR A 90 -3.76 -8.70 -19.55
CA TYR A 90 -3.79 -8.20 -20.92
C TYR A 90 -4.78 -7.03 -21.01
N PRO A 91 -4.35 -5.79 -20.75
CA PRO A 91 -5.19 -4.61 -20.80
C PRO A 91 -5.78 -4.40 -22.18
N ASN A 92 -7.07 -4.06 -22.25
CA ASN A 92 -7.78 -3.74 -23.49
C ASN A 92 -7.65 -4.81 -24.60
N LEU A 93 -7.39 -6.07 -24.24
CA LEU A 93 -7.35 -7.17 -25.20
C LEU A 93 -8.72 -7.26 -25.90
N PRO A 94 -8.79 -7.26 -27.24
CA PRO A 94 -10.06 -7.36 -27.96
C PRO A 94 -10.88 -8.58 -27.53
N LEU A 95 -12.19 -8.41 -27.29
CA LEU A 95 -13.07 -9.47 -26.77
C LEU A 95 -13.11 -10.74 -27.64
N ASN A 96 -12.88 -10.61 -28.95
CA ASN A 96 -12.75 -11.76 -29.86
C ASN A 96 -11.53 -12.65 -29.55
N CYS A 97 -10.57 -12.15 -28.76
CA CYS A 97 -9.40 -12.90 -28.29
C CYS A 97 -9.60 -13.57 -26.92
N TRP A 98 -10.76 -13.42 -26.26
CA TRP A 98 -11.00 -13.92 -24.90
C TRP A 98 -11.43 -15.39 -24.85
N GLY A 99 -11.64 -16.01 -26.02
CA GLY A 99 -11.93 -17.44 -26.09
C GLY A 99 -10.81 -18.28 -25.47
N LYS A 100 -11.18 -19.37 -24.79
CA LYS A 100 -10.24 -20.30 -24.12
C LYS A 100 -9.02 -20.68 -24.97
N ARG A 101 -9.23 -20.99 -26.26
CA ARG A 101 -8.14 -21.33 -27.20
C ARG A 101 -7.27 -20.13 -27.56
N SER A 102 -7.87 -18.95 -27.70
CA SER A 102 -7.15 -17.72 -28.04
C SER A 102 -6.27 -17.27 -26.88
N LEU A 103 -6.81 -17.19 -25.65
CA LEU A 103 -6.04 -16.87 -24.45
C LEU A 103 -4.92 -17.87 -24.19
N SER A 104 -5.19 -19.17 -24.31
CA SER A 104 -4.14 -20.19 -24.17
C SER A 104 -3.02 -20.00 -25.19
N ARG A 105 -3.34 -19.68 -26.46
CA ARG A 105 -2.31 -19.40 -27.48
C ARG A 105 -1.52 -18.13 -27.18
N ILE A 106 -2.19 -17.03 -26.82
CA ILE A 106 -1.54 -15.77 -26.48
C ILE A 106 -0.59 -15.97 -25.29
N SER A 107 -1.11 -16.54 -24.20
CA SER A 107 -0.33 -16.78 -22.98
C SER A 107 0.79 -17.81 -23.16
N SER A 108 0.67 -18.73 -24.13
CA SER A 108 1.73 -19.71 -24.40
C SER A 108 3.03 -19.09 -24.92
N GLY A 109 2.96 -17.86 -25.45
CA GLY A 109 4.15 -17.11 -25.83
C GLY A 109 4.93 -16.54 -24.64
N LEU A 110 4.35 -16.55 -23.43
CA LEU A 110 4.99 -16.09 -22.19
C LEU A 110 5.50 -17.25 -21.32
N GLY A 111 4.84 -18.39 -21.38
CA GLY A 111 5.11 -19.55 -20.54
C GLY A 111 4.07 -20.64 -20.73
N ILE A 112 3.81 -21.44 -19.70
CA ILE A 112 2.78 -22.48 -19.74
C ILE A 112 1.47 -21.90 -19.20
N PRO A 113 0.43 -21.71 -20.03
CA PRO A 113 -0.86 -21.19 -19.55
C PRO A 113 -1.51 -22.22 -18.64
N LEU A 114 -1.85 -21.83 -17.42
CA LEU A 114 -2.50 -22.71 -16.47
C LEU A 114 -4.02 -22.53 -16.54
N TYR A 115 -4.51 -21.29 -16.40
CA TYR A 115 -5.94 -21.00 -16.39
C TYR A 115 -6.23 -19.49 -16.56
N ALA A 116 -7.44 -19.17 -17.00
CA ALA A 116 -8.00 -17.81 -17.01
C ALA A 116 -9.00 -17.66 -15.86
N ASP A 117 -9.08 -16.50 -15.22
CA ASP A 117 -9.98 -16.30 -14.07
C ASP A 117 -11.47 -16.30 -14.48
N ALA A 118 -12.36 -16.45 -13.48
CA ALA A 118 -13.80 -16.50 -13.70
C ALA A 118 -14.31 -15.25 -14.44
N CYS A 119 -13.84 -14.05 -14.04
CA CYS A 119 -14.23 -12.80 -14.69
C CYS A 119 -13.83 -12.74 -16.17
N THR A 120 -12.69 -13.31 -16.54
CA THR A 120 -12.24 -13.38 -17.94
C THR A 120 -13.03 -14.42 -18.74
N THR A 121 -13.34 -15.57 -18.14
CA THR A 121 -14.07 -16.65 -18.81
C THR A 121 -15.57 -16.39 -18.94
N GLN A 122 -16.16 -15.64 -18.00
CA GLN A 122 -17.56 -15.21 -18.01
C GLN A 122 -17.76 -13.83 -18.65
N VAL A 123 -16.67 -13.09 -18.89
CA VAL A 123 -16.66 -11.74 -19.50
C VAL A 123 -17.38 -10.70 -18.62
N ASP A 124 -17.43 -10.92 -17.30
CA ASP A 124 -18.01 -9.97 -16.33
C ASP A 124 -17.17 -8.69 -16.19
N ARG A 125 -15.89 -8.77 -16.57
CA ARG A 125 -14.95 -7.65 -16.63
C ARG A 125 -14.43 -7.56 -18.05
N ILE A 126 -14.47 -6.37 -18.67
CA ILE A 126 -14.03 -6.17 -20.07
C ILE A 126 -12.76 -5.33 -20.23
N SER A 127 -12.28 -4.69 -19.16
CA SER A 127 -11.11 -3.79 -19.21
C SER A 127 -9.78 -4.53 -19.42
N TYR A 128 -9.70 -5.79 -19.00
CA TYR A 128 -8.52 -6.65 -19.20
C TYR A 128 -8.88 -8.13 -19.04
N ALA A 129 -8.23 -8.96 -19.85
CA ALA A 129 -8.20 -10.41 -19.62
C ALA A 129 -7.09 -10.74 -18.61
N ARG A 130 -7.33 -11.72 -17.74
CA ARG A 130 -6.34 -12.20 -16.77
C ARG A 130 -6.13 -13.71 -16.93
N VAL A 131 -4.87 -14.12 -16.99
CA VAL A 131 -4.46 -15.52 -17.12
C VAL A 131 -3.30 -15.80 -16.16
N LEU A 132 -3.37 -16.89 -15.41
CA LEU A 132 -2.22 -17.39 -14.67
C LEU A 132 -1.34 -18.22 -15.60
N VAL A 133 -0.07 -17.85 -15.67
CA VAL A 133 0.92 -18.47 -16.55
C VAL A 133 2.10 -18.92 -15.71
N GLU A 134 2.52 -20.17 -15.83
CA GLU A 134 3.79 -20.63 -15.27
C GLU A 134 4.94 -20.12 -16.14
N MET A 135 5.71 -19.17 -15.61
CA MET A 135 6.71 -18.41 -16.33
C MET A 135 8.10 -18.64 -15.75
N ASP A 136 9.10 -18.65 -16.64
CA ASP A 136 10.50 -18.70 -16.30
C ASP A 136 10.98 -17.30 -15.83
N VAL A 137 11.22 -17.17 -14.53
CA VAL A 137 11.60 -15.92 -13.87
C VAL A 137 13.10 -15.70 -13.80
N THR A 138 13.89 -16.62 -14.37
CA THR A 138 15.33 -16.39 -14.59
C THR A 138 15.56 -15.35 -15.68
N LYS A 139 14.57 -15.21 -16.59
CA LYS A 139 14.56 -14.26 -17.70
C LYS A 139 13.82 -12.99 -17.33
N GLU A 140 14.04 -11.94 -18.12
CA GLU A 140 13.26 -10.71 -17.99
C GLU A 140 11.81 -10.95 -18.40
N LEU A 141 10.86 -10.45 -17.60
CA LEU A 141 9.44 -10.64 -17.88
C LEU A 141 9.01 -9.75 -19.06
N PRO A 142 8.38 -10.32 -20.11
CA PRO A 142 7.97 -9.55 -21.28
C PRO A 142 6.96 -8.45 -20.93
N ARG A 143 7.07 -7.26 -21.52
CA ARG A 143 6.08 -6.17 -21.35
C ARG A 143 5.05 -6.09 -22.48
N SER A 144 5.29 -6.82 -23.57
CA SER A 144 4.35 -6.92 -24.67
C SER A 144 4.52 -8.24 -25.42
N ILE A 145 3.49 -8.64 -26.15
CA ILE A 145 3.50 -9.81 -27.01
C ILE A 145 2.75 -9.52 -28.30
N LYS A 146 3.27 -10.01 -29.43
CA LYS A 146 2.58 -9.91 -30.71
C LYS A 146 1.42 -10.91 -30.74
N VAL A 147 0.21 -10.41 -31.00
CA VAL A 147 -1.02 -11.21 -31.08
C VAL A 147 -1.62 -11.12 -32.47
N THR A 148 -2.03 -12.26 -33.01
CA THR A 148 -2.86 -12.34 -34.21
C THR A 148 -4.27 -12.71 -33.77
N ASP A 149 -5.25 -11.84 -34.04
CA ASP A 149 -6.65 -12.09 -33.72
C ASP A 149 -7.25 -13.21 -34.61
N PRO A 150 -8.45 -13.74 -34.28
CA PRO A 150 -9.10 -14.76 -35.10
C PRO A 150 -9.41 -14.34 -36.54
N ASN A 151 -9.44 -13.04 -36.84
CA ASN A 151 -9.67 -12.49 -38.17
C ASN A 151 -8.37 -12.27 -38.96
N GLY A 152 -7.20 -12.60 -38.37
CA GLY A 152 -5.89 -12.44 -38.98
C GLY A 152 -5.24 -11.07 -38.75
N LYS A 153 -5.85 -10.17 -37.95
CA LYS A 153 -5.28 -8.86 -37.62
C LYS A 153 -4.16 -9.04 -36.59
N GLU A 154 -2.98 -8.53 -36.90
CA GLU A 154 -1.85 -8.51 -35.98
C GLU A 154 -1.78 -7.20 -35.19
N PHE A 155 -1.45 -7.27 -33.90
CA PHE A 155 -1.21 -6.12 -33.05
C PHE A 155 -0.25 -6.46 -31.90
N MET A 156 0.34 -5.45 -31.29
CA MET A 156 1.13 -5.61 -30.07
C MET A 156 0.22 -5.48 -28.85
N GLN A 157 0.15 -6.54 -28.05
CA GLN A 157 -0.59 -6.56 -26.79
C GLN A 157 0.36 -6.19 -25.64
N GLU A 158 0.04 -5.13 -24.91
CA GLU A 158 0.73 -4.78 -23.66
C GLU A 158 0.44 -5.81 -22.57
N ILE A 159 1.42 -6.06 -21.71
CA ILE A 159 1.34 -7.00 -20.60
C ILE A 159 1.66 -6.28 -19.29
N THR A 160 0.79 -6.47 -18.31
CA THR A 160 1.01 -6.01 -16.93
C THR A 160 0.93 -7.19 -15.97
N TYR A 161 1.63 -7.07 -14.84
CA TYR A 161 1.70 -8.09 -13.81
C TYR A 161 1.14 -7.53 -12.50
N ASP A 162 0.39 -8.34 -11.75
CA ASP A 162 -0.09 -7.95 -10.41
C ASP A 162 1.05 -7.92 -9.38
N TRP A 163 2.08 -8.72 -9.63
CA TRP A 163 3.29 -8.81 -8.82
C TRP A 163 4.44 -9.34 -9.68
N GLU A 164 5.65 -8.85 -9.41
CA GLU A 164 6.87 -9.27 -10.10
C GLU A 164 7.90 -9.84 -9.10
N PRO A 165 8.49 -11.01 -9.40
CA PRO A 165 9.54 -11.60 -8.58
C PRO A 165 10.83 -10.78 -8.64
N VAL A 166 11.34 -10.38 -7.47
CA VAL A 166 12.67 -9.78 -7.36
C VAL A 166 13.72 -10.88 -7.38
N LYS A 167 14.67 -10.82 -8.32
CA LYS A 167 15.70 -11.88 -8.53
C LYS A 167 16.48 -12.22 -7.25
N GLU A 168 16.79 -11.24 -6.42
CA GLU A 168 17.50 -11.40 -5.14
C GLU A 168 16.71 -12.23 -4.11
N GLN A 169 15.37 -12.19 -4.16
CA GLN A 169 14.50 -12.92 -3.24
C GLN A 169 14.36 -14.42 -3.59
N LEU A 170 14.65 -14.79 -4.85
CA LEU A 170 14.58 -16.17 -5.33
C LEU A 170 15.88 -16.95 -5.09
N GLN A 171 17.02 -16.26 -4.97
CA GLN A 171 18.36 -16.84 -4.77
C GLN A 171 18.62 -17.35 -3.34
N SER A 172 17.75 -17.06 -2.36
CA SER A 172 17.92 -17.49 -0.96
C SER A 172 17.86 -19.00 -0.73
N LYS A 173 17.46 -19.78 -1.75
CA LYS A 173 17.47 -21.26 -1.74
C LYS A 173 18.78 -21.88 -2.22
N GLU A 174 19.57 -21.18 -3.03
CA GLU A 174 20.84 -21.73 -3.55
C GLU A 174 21.90 -21.83 -2.44
N THR A 175 21.91 -20.86 -1.52
CA THR A 175 22.89 -20.79 -0.42
C THR A 175 22.66 -21.79 0.73
N THR A 176 21.53 -22.50 0.77
CA THR A 176 21.26 -23.55 1.76
C THR A 176 21.71 -24.94 1.30
N ASN A 177 21.71 -25.21 -0.01
CA ASN A 177 22.18 -26.49 -0.55
C ASN A 177 23.71 -26.60 -0.64
N GLU A 178 24.44 -25.49 -0.77
CA GLU A 178 25.91 -25.53 -0.81
C GLU A 178 26.56 -25.78 0.56
N LYS A 179 25.87 -25.46 1.67
CA LYS A 179 26.42 -25.61 3.03
C LYS A 179 26.55 -27.06 3.51
N ASN A 180 25.94 -28.02 2.82
CA ASN A 180 26.05 -29.45 3.13
C ASN A 180 27.11 -30.19 2.30
N ALA A 181 27.84 -29.50 1.41
CA ALA A 181 28.75 -30.13 0.48
C ALA A 181 30.10 -29.41 0.34
N SER A 182 30.80 -29.11 1.44
CA SER A 182 32.27 -29.15 1.49
C SER A 182 32.83 -28.69 2.84
N THR A 183 33.18 -29.67 3.68
CA THR A 183 34.17 -29.51 4.74
C THR A 183 35.57 -29.72 4.14
N SER A 184 36.38 -28.67 4.05
CA SER A 184 37.86 -28.80 4.06
C SER A 184 38.53 -27.48 4.44
N ILE A 185 39.48 -27.60 5.36
CA ILE A 185 40.21 -26.58 6.09
C ILE A 185 41.42 -26.07 5.29
N SER A 186 41.73 -24.76 5.34
CA SER A 186 43.12 -24.26 5.59
C SER A 186 43.18 -22.74 5.84
N MET A 187 43.92 -22.37 6.89
CA MET A 187 44.40 -21.02 7.21
C MET A 187 45.59 -20.60 6.32
N ALA A 188 45.75 -19.31 6.02
CA ALA A 188 46.96 -18.50 6.26
C ALA A 188 46.93 -17.13 5.54
N SER A 189 47.51 -16.13 6.21
CA SER A 189 47.85 -14.77 5.77
C SER A 189 48.89 -14.72 4.63
N THR A 190 48.98 -13.62 3.86
CA THR A 190 49.93 -12.49 3.97
C THR A 190 49.98 -11.68 2.64
N SER A 191 50.36 -10.41 2.76
CA SER A 191 50.45 -9.29 1.80
C SER A 191 51.36 -9.42 0.57
N ALA A 192 51.05 -8.66 -0.49
CA ALA A 192 51.81 -7.49 -1.01
C ALA A 192 51.90 -7.39 -2.56
N GLY A 193 51.63 -6.18 -3.09
CA GLY A 193 52.37 -5.59 -4.21
C GLY A 193 51.64 -5.37 -5.54
N GLY A 194 51.56 -4.10 -5.99
CA GLY A 194 51.49 -3.77 -7.43
C GLY A 194 50.68 -2.52 -7.82
N GLU A 195 51.35 -1.36 -7.93
CA GLU A 195 50.94 -0.12 -8.62
C GLU A 195 50.49 -0.37 -10.10
N ARG A 196 49.74 0.47 -10.84
CA ARG A 196 49.85 1.93 -11.12
C ARG A 196 48.72 2.37 -12.08
N GLY A 197 48.25 3.62 -12.04
CA GLY A 197 47.55 4.28 -13.17
C GLY A 197 46.63 5.46 -12.80
N ASN A 198 47.11 6.69 -13.04
CA ASN A 198 46.43 7.99 -12.89
C ASN A 198 45.24 8.18 -13.87
N GLU A 199 44.23 8.98 -13.49
CA GLU A 199 44.04 10.37 -13.96
C GLU A 199 42.76 11.01 -13.38
N GLU A 200 42.91 12.18 -12.77
CA GLU A 200 41.85 13.05 -12.26
C GLU A 200 41.12 13.78 -13.39
N GLN A 201 39.79 13.92 -13.31
CA GLN A 201 39.13 15.14 -13.78
C GLN A 201 38.04 15.64 -12.82
N ARG A 202 38.16 16.93 -12.56
CA ARG A 202 37.57 17.80 -11.55
C ARG A 202 36.36 18.51 -12.16
N TRP A 203 35.18 18.43 -11.54
CA TRP A 203 34.06 19.31 -11.89
C TRP A 203 34.06 20.56 -11.01
N GLN A 204 34.04 21.72 -11.68
CA GLN A 204 34.01 23.07 -11.11
C GLN A 204 32.56 23.57 -10.97
N THR A 205 32.28 24.25 -9.86
CA THR A 205 31.06 25.04 -9.63
C THR A 205 31.12 26.35 -10.40
N ILE A 206 30.11 26.63 -11.24
CA ILE A 206 29.93 27.95 -11.88
C ILE A 206 28.68 28.61 -11.29
N ILE A 207 28.89 29.75 -10.64
CA ILE A 207 27.86 30.68 -10.17
C ILE A 207 27.58 31.67 -11.32
N GLY A 208 26.37 31.62 -11.88
CA GLY A 208 25.85 32.64 -12.79
C GLY A 208 24.87 33.57 -12.07
N LYS A 209 25.29 34.82 -11.86
CA LYS A 209 24.38 35.92 -11.52
C LYS A 209 23.75 36.44 -12.81
N SER A 210 22.43 36.47 -12.90
CA SER A 210 21.76 37.56 -13.61
C SER A 210 20.38 37.83 -13.01
N ALA A 211 20.21 39.09 -12.61
CA ALA A 211 19.00 39.64 -12.07
C ALA A 211 18.07 40.07 -13.21
N ALA A 212 16.87 39.51 -13.26
CA ALA A 212 15.73 40.13 -13.90
C ALA A 212 14.60 40.17 -12.88
N ARG A 213 14.35 41.38 -12.33
CA ARG A 213 13.15 41.68 -11.56
C ARG A 213 11.95 41.63 -12.51
N SER A 214 11.14 40.59 -12.44
CA SER A 214 9.72 40.68 -12.77
C SER A 214 8.95 40.67 -11.45
N ARG A 215 8.18 41.74 -11.23
CA ARG A 215 7.24 41.88 -10.11
C ARG A 215 6.15 40.83 -10.30
N GLU A 216 6.18 39.76 -9.52
CA GLU A 216 4.96 38.97 -9.29
C GLU A 216 4.04 39.76 -8.36
N ARG A 217 2.91 40.17 -8.92
CA ARG A 217 1.75 40.62 -8.16
C ARG A 217 1.29 39.43 -7.32
N GLN A 218 1.14 39.64 -6.02
CA GLN A 218 0.29 38.78 -5.22
C GLN A 218 -1.15 38.87 -5.74
N PRO A 219 -1.83 37.74 -6.03
CA PRO A 219 -3.26 37.65 -5.79
C PRO A 219 -3.41 37.39 -4.28
N ALA A 220 -3.70 38.39 -3.46
CA ALA A 220 -5.07 38.82 -3.18
C ALA A 220 -5.97 37.60 -2.92
N ASP A 221 -6.14 37.29 -1.64
CA ASP A 221 -7.31 36.61 -1.04
C ASP A 221 -7.97 35.57 -1.93
N VAL A 222 -7.31 34.42 -2.12
CA VAL A 222 -8.04 33.22 -2.50
C VAL A 222 -8.71 32.71 -1.23
N VAL A 223 -9.95 33.17 -1.03
CA VAL A 223 -10.95 32.44 -0.26
C VAL A 223 -11.12 31.10 -1.00
N ASN A 224 -10.39 30.08 -0.56
CA ASN A 224 -10.63 28.72 -0.99
C ASN A 224 -11.94 28.26 -0.34
N VAL A 225 -13.05 28.44 -1.05
CA VAL A 225 -14.24 27.62 -0.86
C VAL A 225 -13.87 26.24 -1.39
N ILE A 226 -13.33 25.37 -0.53
CA ILE A 226 -13.01 23.99 -0.88
C ILE A 226 -14.30 23.18 -0.78
N ASN A 227 -14.80 22.76 -1.92
CA ASN A 227 -16.01 21.94 -2.05
C ASN A 227 -15.70 20.44 -1.87
N GLY A 228 -14.90 20.08 -0.84
CA GLY A 228 -14.41 18.72 -0.58
C GLY A 228 -14.18 18.48 0.92
N PHE A 229 -14.62 17.32 1.41
CA PHE A 229 -14.55 16.95 2.81
C PHE A 229 -13.12 16.55 3.22
N ASN A 230 -12.60 17.14 4.30
CA ASN A 230 -11.31 16.79 4.90
C ASN A 230 -11.51 16.24 6.32
N LEU A 231 -11.07 15.01 6.59
CA LEU A 231 -10.81 14.56 7.96
C LEU A 231 -9.46 15.12 8.40
N LEU A 232 -9.46 16.02 9.39
CA LEU A 232 -8.24 16.55 10.00
C LEU A 232 -8.03 15.92 11.37
N ALA A 233 -6.87 15.29 11.58
CA ALA A 233 -6.41 14.90 12.91
C ALA A 233 -5.20 15.77 13.27
N GLU A 234 -5.39 16.68 14.21
CA GLU A 234 -4.32 17.43 14.87
C GLU A 234 -4.28 17.03 16.35
N SER A 235 -3.10 16.67 16.84
CA SER A 235 -2.90 16.18 18.20
C SER A 235 -2.57 17.26 19.23
N LYS A 236 -2.42 18.53 18.80
CA LYS A 236 -2.39 19.70 19.69
C LYS A 236 -2.85 20.94 18.93
N LEU A 237 -4.15 21.20 18.91
CA LEU A 237 -4.63 22.56 18.75
C LEU A 237 -5.86 22.77 19.62
N GLN A 238 -5.63 23.57 20.65
CA GLN A 238 -6.57 24.54 21.15
C GLN A 238 -6.96 25.40 19.94
N LEU A 239 -7.93 24.94 19.15
CA LEU A 239 -8.42 25.67 17.98
C LEU A 239 -8.70 27.08 18.46
N ALA A 240 -8.00 28.03 17.84
CA ALA A 240 -8.23 29.44 18.07
C ALA A 240 -9.74 29.66 18.00
N MET A 241 -10.30 30.06 19.15
CA MET A 241 -11.68 30.49 19.26
C MET A 241 -12.06 31.26 17.99
N PRO A 242 -13.22 30.97 17.36
CA PRO A 242 -13.81 31.93 16.44
C PRO A 242 -13.79 33.26 17.17
N ARG A 243 -13.12 34.25 16.56
CA ARG A 243 -12.91 35.60 17.07
C ARG A 243 -14.02 36.00 18.04
N GLN A 244 -13.63 36.57 19.17
CA GLN A 244 -14.51 37.51 19.87
C GLN A 244 -15.19 38.41 18.83
N ILE A 245 -16.46 38.14 18.55
CA ILE A 245 -17.39 39.17 18.11
C ILE A 245 -17.77 39.87 19.40
N GLU A 246 -16.85 40.67 19.94
CA GLU A 246 -17.27 41.79 20.76
C GLU A 246 -17.95 42.77 19.83
N GLY A 247 -19.26 42.93 20.02
CA GLY A 247 -20.05 43.99 19.43
C GLY A 247 -20.92 43.57 18.24
N GLY A 248 -21.98 42.82 18.51
CA GLY A 248 -23.04 42.65 17.52
C GLY A 248 -24.12 41.68 17.97
N THR A 249 -25.21 42.21 18.50
CA THR A 249 -26.42 41.48 18.85
C THR A 249 -27.00 40.72 17.65
N GLY A 250 -26.71 39.43 17.55
CA GLY A 250 -27.32 38.53 16.57
C GLY A 250 -26.98 37.08 16.88
N ARG A 251 -27.95 36.33 17.42
CA ARG A 251 -27.83 34.88 17.63
C ARG A 251 -27.80 34.18 16.27
N HIS A 252 -26.64 33.64 15.89
CA HIS A 252 -26.54 32.49 14.99
C HIS A 252 -25.90 31.35 15.78
N GLN A 253 -26.73 30.39 16.18
CA GLN A 253 -26.34 29.17 16.87
C GLN A 253 -25.84 28.22 15.76
N GLY A 254 -24.53 28.01 15.68
CA GLY A 254 -23.85 27.51 14.47
C GLY A 254 -24.01 26.01 14.21
N ASP A 255 -23.99 25.65 12.92
CA ASP A 255 -24.20 24.31 12.35
C ASP A 255 -23.05 23.31 12.58
N THR A 256 -22.22 23.51 13.61
CA THR A 256 -21.04 22.69 13.90
C THR A 256 -21.32 21.71 15.03
N GLY A 257 -21.14 20.42 14.77
CA GLY A 257 -21.19 19.34 15.76
C GLY A 257 -19.82 19.11 16.37
N GLN A 258 -19.80 18.66 17.62
CA GLN A 258 -18.57 18.39 18.35
C GLN A 258 -18.70 17.17 19.29
N GLU A 259 -17.62 16.42 19.46
CA GLU A 259 -17.40 15.45 20.55
C GLU A 259 -16.00 15.65 21.13
N ASP A 260 -15.83 15.30 22.40
CA ASP A 260 -14.56 15.38 23.10
C ASP A 260 -14.41 14.26 24.15
N ASN A 261 -13.23 14.15 24.76
CA ASN A 261 -12.99 13.15 25.80
C ASN A 261 -12.75 13.73 27.21
N TYR A 262 -13.33 14.88 27.55
CA TYR A 262 -13.16 15.49 28.88
C TYR A 262 -13.62 14.59 30.03
N GLU A 263 -14.60 13.72 29.79
CA GLU A 263 -15.06 12.74 30.79
C GLU A 263 -13.94 11.79 31.24
N TYR A 264 -12.98 11.50 30.35
CA TYR A 264 -11.89 10.55 30.58
C TYR A 264 -10.51 11.20 30.70
N SER A 265 -10.37 12.46 30.28
CA SER A 265 -9.12 13.22 30.33
C SER A 265 -9.40 14.66 30.72
N SER A 266 -8.87 15.08 31.88
CA SER A 266 -9.05 16.45 32.40
C SER A 266 -8.53 17.56 31.46
N LYS A 267 -7.75 17.20 30.44
CA LYS A 267 -7.21 18.13 29.43
C LYS A 267 -7.99 18.11 28.10
N GLY A 268 -8.96 17.21 27.91
CA GLY A 268 -9.72 17.08 26.66
C GLY A 268 -8.80 16.93 25.46
N LYS A 269 -8.09 15.79 25.39
CA LYS A 269 -6.95 15.60 24.47
C LYS A 269 -7.38 15.28 23.05
N ILE A 270 -8.62 14.83 22.86
CA ILE A 270 -9.19 14.48 21.56
C ILE A 270 -10.47 15.29 21.39
N TRP A 271 -10.60 15.91 20.23
CA TRP A 271 -11.79 16.62 19.80
C TRP A 271 -12.16 16.14 18.40
N LEU A 272 -13.44 15.91 18.18
CA LEU A 272 -14.03 15.69 16.87
C LEU A 272 -14.91 16.89 16.56
N LEU A 273 -14.77 17.43 15.35
CA LEU A 273 -15.56 18.55 14.87
C LEU A 273 -16.09 18.21 13.48
N TRP A 274 -17.36 18.51 13.22
CA TRP A 274 -17.96 18.24 11.92
C TRP A 274 -19.06 19.26 11.59
N ASP A 275 -19.37 19.37 10.30
CA ASP A 275 -20.54 20.11 9.84
C ASP A 275 -21.79 19.22 9.96
N THR A 276 -22.77 19.63 10.77
CA THR A 276 -24.00 18.87 11.00
C THR A 276 -24.90 18.75 9.77
N ASN A 277 -24.70 19.64 8.78
CA ASN A 277 -25.41 19.54 7.51
C ASN A 277 -24.86 18.41 6.65
N GLU A 278 -23.57 18.10 6.75
CA GLU A 278 -22.90 17.09 5.91
C GLU A 278 -22.74 15.74 6.62
N ILE A 279 -22.63 15.75 7.96
CA ILE A 279 -22.27 14.59 8.75
C ILE A 279 -23.22 14.37 9.92
N GLU A 280 -23.64 13.12 10.05
CA GLU A 280 -24.15 12.58 11.30
C GLU A 280 -23.02 11.80 11.98
N CYS A 281 -22.59 12.25 13.16
CA CYS A 281 -21.63 11.56 13.99
C CYS A 281 -22.36 11.04 15.23
N LYS A 282 -22.15 9.77 15.57
CA LYS A 282 -22.66 9.16 16.80
C LYS A 282 -21.52 8.53 17.58
N GLU A 283 -21.24 9.03 18.77
CA GLU A 283 -20.32 8.37 19.69
C GLU A 283 -20.84 6.99 20.09
N VAL A 284 -19.93 6.01 20.07
CA VAL A 284 -20.16 4.64 20.55
C VAL A 284 -19.44 4.42 21.87
N SER A 285 -18.19 4.89 21.98
CA SER A 285 -17.40 4.82 23.21
C SER A 285 -16.23 5.80 23.18
N SER A 286 -15.86 6.32 24.35
CA SER A 286 -14.73 7.22 24.53
C SER A 286 -13.83 6.75 25.69
N THR A 287 -12.54 7.08 25.59
CA THR A 287 -11.52 6.81 26.60
C THR A 287 -10.56 8.00 26.69
N ALA A 288 -9.59 7.95 27.60
CA ALA A 288 -8.57 8.98 27.70
C ALA A 288 -7.67 9.08 26.43
N GLN A 289 -7.66 8.05 25.57
CA GLN A 289 -6.77 7.93 24.41
C GLN A 289 -7.50 7.67 23.08
N THR A 290 -8.82 7.44 23.10
CA THR A 290 -9.62 7.14 21.90
C THR A 290 -11.00 7.79 21.97
N ILE A 291 -11.55 8.22 20.84
CA ILE A 291 -12.99 8.46 20.66
C ILE A 291 -13.44 7.61 19.47
N HIS A 292 -14.37 6.69 19.70
CA HIS A 292 -14.89 5.77 18.70
C HIS A 292 -16.32 6.15 18.33
N THR A 293 -16.54 6.42 17.05
CA THR A 293 -17.81 6.93 16.53
C THR A 293 -18.24 6.16 15.29
N ILE A 294 -19.53 6.26 14.99
CA ILE A 294 -20.07 5.88 13.69
C ILE A 294 -20.41 7.16 12.95
N ILE A 295 -19.83 7.31 11.76
CA ILE A 295 -20.01 8.46 10.88
C ILE A 295 -20.91 8.04 9.73
N TYR A 296 -21.91 8.87 9.44
CA TYR A 296 -22.66 8.85 8.20
C TYR A 296 -22.45 10.16 7.46
N THR A 297 -21.97 10.08 6.23
CA THR A 297 -21.76 11.23 5.35
C THR A 297 -22.94 11.34 4.40
N ARG A 298 -23.65 12.47 4.43
CA ARG A 298 -24.84 12.67 3.58
C ARG A 298 -24.49 12.71 2.10
N ARG A 299 -23.38 13.40 1.79
CA ARG A 299 -22.93 13.60 0.41
C ARG A 299 -22.58 12.30 -0.32
N LEU A 300 -21.86 11.40 0.35
CA LEU A 300 -21.45 10.12 -0.24
C LEU A 300 -22.48 9.00 -0.01
N ASP A 301 -23.54 9.28 0.75
CA ASP A 301 -24.47 8.28 1.29
C ASP A 301 -23.74 7.08 1.90
N MET A 302 -22.65 7.35 2.64
CA MET A 302 -21.74 6.33 3.15
C MET A 302 -21.72 6.33 4.67
N ARG A 303 -21.75 5.12 5.24
CA ARG A 303 -21.60 4.91 6.68
C ARG A 303 -20.33 4.11 6.97
N PHE A 304 -19.53 4.60 7.90
CA PHE A 304 -18.31 3.95 8.35
C PHE A 304 -18.06 4.22 9.82
N THR A 305 -17.17 3.43 10.39
CA THR A 305 -16.72 3.60 11.77
C THR A 305 -15.44 4.42 11.78
N PHE A 306 -15.35 5.39 12.68
CA PHE A 306 -14.17 6.23 12.85
C PHE A 306 -13.65 6.17 14.28
N THR A 307 -12.34 6.04 14.44
CA THR A 307 -11.70 6.14 15.76
C THR A 307 -10.61 7.21 15.71
N ALA A 308 -10.81 8.29 16.46
CA ALA A 308 -9.71 9.23 16.73
C ALA A 308 -8.84 8.70 17.86
N VAL A 309 -7.52 8.86 17.72
CA VAL A 309 -6.54 8.38 18.70
C VAL A 309 -5.59 9.48 19.16
N TYR A 310 -5.27 9.45 20.44
CA TYR A 310 -4.18 10.21 21.05
C TYR A 310 -3.47 9.32 22.06
N GLY A 311 -2.37 8.69 21.64
CA GLY A 311 -1.53 7.87 22.49
C GLY A 311 -0.81 8.72 23.53
N LEU A 312 -0.75 8.25 24.78
CA LEU A 312 0.04 8.88 25.83
C LEU A 312 1.54 8.68 25.57
N HIS A 313 2.38 9.50 26.21
CA HIS A 313 3.81 9.55 25.86
C HIS A 313 4.63 8.35 26.33
N SER A 314 4.19 7.61 27.35
CA SER A 314 4.90 6.42 27.85
C SER A 314 4.41 5.13 27.18
N ILE A 315 5.32 4.17 27.00
CA ILE A 315 4.99 2.85 26.43
C ILE A 315 3.92 2.14 27.28
N GLU A 316 4.05 2.21 28.61
CA GLU A 316 3.12 1.55 29.53
C GLU A 316 1.71 2.13 29.42
N ASP A 317 1.57 3.46 29.39
CA ASP A 317 0.27 4.11 29.31
C ASP A 317 -0.46 3.78 27.99
N ARG A 318 0.29 3.63 26.89
CA ARG A 318 -0.27 3.25 25.57
C ARG A 318 -0.82 1.82 25.53
N ARG A 319 -0.45 0.93 26.45
CA ARG A 319 -0.96 -0.47 26.45
C ARG A 319 -2.48 -0.55 26.54
N SER A 320 -3.09 0.36 27.30
CA SER A 320 -4.55 0.44 27.41
C SER A 320 -5.20 0.84 26.08
N MET A 321 -4.59 1.78 25.34
CA MET A 321 -5.03 2.17 24.00
C MET A 321 -4.95 0.99 23.03
N TRP A 322 -3.83 0.27 22.98
CA TRP A 322 -3.69 -0.90 22.09
C TRP A 322 -4.73 -1.98 22.40
N SER A 323 -4.94 -2.29 23.68
CA SER A 323 -5.95 -3.27 24.11
C SER A 323 -7.36 -2.85 23.69
N GLU A 324 -7.67 -1.56 23.82
CA GLU A 324 -8.97 -1.02 23.41
C GLU A 324 -9.16 -1.07 21.90
N LEU A 325 -8.15 -0.67 21.11
CA LEU A 325 -8.22 -0.76 19.65
C LEU A 325 -8.37 -2.22 19.17
N THR A 326 -7.67 -3.18 19.77
CA THR A 326 -7.84 -4.61 19.47
C THR A 326 -9.25 -5.10 19.81
N ARG A 327 -9.81 -4.66 20.94
CA ARG A 327 -11.19 -4.95 21.33
C ARG A 327 -12.18 -4.37 20.30
N LEU A 328 -11.98 -3.11 19.90
CA LEU A 328 -12.80 -2.44 18.88
C LEU A 328 -12.73 -3.17 17.53
N ASN A 329 -11.54 -3.60 17.10
CA ASN A 329 -11.35 -4.40 15.89
C ASN A 329 -12.20 -5.68 15.88
N SER A 330 -12.38 -6.30 17.06
CA SER A 330 -13.10 -7.56 17.22
C SER A 330 -14.64 -7.40 17.21
N ILE A 331 -15.15 -6.19 17.44
CA ILE A 331 -16.59 -5.93 17.59
C ILE A 331 -17.17 -5.07 16.46
N GLN A 332 -16.35 -4.20 15.88
CA GLN A 332 -16.78 -3.28 14.83
C GLN A 332 -17.05 -4.07 13.55
N GLN A 333 -17.99 -3.59 12.74
CA GLN A 333 -18.37 -4.22 11.48
C GLN A 333 -18.35 -3.19 10.36
N GLY A 334 -17.85 -3.58 9.19
CA GLY A 334 -17.80 -2.74 8.01
C GLY A 334 -16.57 -1.82 7.96
N PRO A 335 -16.59 -0.80 7.08
CA PRO A 335 -15.46 0.10 6.89
C PRO A 335 -15.04 0.79 8.18
N TRP A 336 -13.77 0.69 8.54
CA TRP A 336 -13.21 1.29 9.74
C TRP A 336 -11.93 2.06 9.43
N LEU A 337 -11.92 3.32 9.89
CA LEU A 337 -10.78 4.22 9.81
C LEU A 337 -10.35 4.64 11.22
N ILE A 338 -9.07 4.50 11.52
CA ILE A 338 -8.44 4.94 12.77
C ILE A 338 -7.39 5.98 12.44
N MET A 339 -7.45 7.16 13.02
CA MET A 339 -6.57 8.25 12.61
C MET A 339 -6.21 9.15 13.80
N GLY A 340 -4.94 9.54 13.88
CA GLY A 340 -4.47 10.46 14.91
C GLY A 340 -3.02 10.21 15.33
N ASP A 341 -2.67 10.74 16.49
CA ASP A 341 -1.33 10.65 17.07
C ASP A 341 -1.21 9.40 17.94
N TYR A 342 -0.39 8.45 17.53
CA TYR A 342 -0.15 7.24 18.31
C TYR A 342 0.96 7.44 19.36
N ASN A 343 1.70 8.56 19.31
CA ASN A 343 2.93 8.81 20.06
C ASN A 343 3.93 7.63 19.98
N ALA A 344 3.91 6.88 18.88
CA ALA A 344 4.68 5.66 18.68
C ALA A 344 5.24 5.60 17.26
N THR A 345 6.52 5.28 17.15
CA THR A 345 7.19 4.97 15.88
C THR A 345 7.01 3.49 15.55
N ARG A 346 7.13 3.13 14.28
CA ARG A 346 7.05 1.74 13.78
C ARG A 346 8.39 1.20 13.32
N SER A 347 9.28 2.07 12.87
CA SER A 347 10.61 1.68 12.41
C SER A 347 11.66 2.77 12.69
N ALA A 348 12.93 2.46 12.41
CA ALA A 348 14.02 3.42 12.59
C ALA A 348 13.90 4.61 11.60
N GLU A 349 13.34 4.38 10.42
CA GLU A 349 13.13 5.40 9.40
C GLU A 349 12.14 6.48 9.85
N ASP A 350 11.27 6.16 10.80
CA ASP A 350 10.32 7.13 11.38
C ASP A 350 11.00 8.18 12.25
N ARG A 351 12.28 8.02 12.60
CA ARG A 351 13.10 9.01 13.31
C ARG A 351 14.43 9.18 12.55
N PRO A 352 14.45 9.96 11.47
CA PRO A 352 15.59 10.01 10.54
C PRO A 352 16.86 10.67 11.09
N ILE A 353 16.84 11.23 12.32
CA ILE A 353 17.98 11.93 12.94
C ILE A 353 18.15 11.47 14.41
N ASP A 354 19.39 11.14 14.79
CA ASP A 354 19.94 10.90 16.13
C ASP A 354 18.95 10.43 17.23
N ASN A 355 18.73 9.13 17.29
CA ASN A 355 18.64 8.27 18.50
C ASN A 355 18.18 6.90 17.99
N PRO A 356 18.95 5.81 18.15
CA PRO A 356 18.51 4.50 17.68
C PRO A 356 17.20 4.13 18.36
N VAL A 357 16.16 3.96 17.53
CA VAL A 357 14.84 3.51 18.00
C VAL A 357 15.02 2.13 18.61
N GLN A 358 14.64 1.99 19.88
CA GLN A 358 14.77 0.71 20.58
C GLN A 358 13.65 -0.23 20.13
N GLU A 359 13.95 -1.53 20.04
CA GLU A 359 12.96 -2.54 19.64
C GLU A 359 11.70 -2.49 20.50
N LEU A 360 11.85 -2.20 21.80
CA LEU A 360 10.74 -2.05 22.73
C LEU A 360 9.79 -0.88 22.38
N GLU A 361 10.31 0.20 21.77
CA GLU A 361 9.51 1.38 21.39
C GLU A 361 8.55 1.09 20.24
N VAL A 362 8.96 0.22 19.30
CA VAL A 362 8.18 -0.11 18.09
C VAL A 362 7.34 -1.37 18.24
N ARG A 363 7.76 -2.27 19.13
CA ARG A 363 7.17 -3.60 19.29
C ARG A 363 5.67 -3.56 19.54
N ASN A 364 5.19 -2.77 20.50
CA ASN A 364 3.75 -2.76 20.81
C ASN A 364 2.89 -2.28 19.65
N PHE A 365 3.38 -1.32 18.86
CA PHE A 365 2.64 -0.85 17.69
C PHE A 365 2.66 -1.90 16.58
N ASN A 366 3.81 -2.51 16.30
CA ASN A 366 3.92 -3.53 15.26
C ASN A 366 3.15 -4.82 15.62
N ASP A 367 3.22 -5.26 16.89
CA ASP A 367 2.42 -6.37 17.42
C ASP A 367 0.92 -6.07 17.26
N PHE A 368 0.48 -4.84 17.59
CA PHE A 368 -0.92 -4.42 17.38
C PHE A 368 -1.36 -4.48 15.91
N ILE A 369 -0.53 -3.98 14.99
CA ILE A 369 -0.82 -4.02 13.55
C ILE A 369 -0.88 -5.48 13.06
N GLU A 370 0.05 -6.32 13.51
CA GLU A 370 0.07 -7.75 13.16
C GLU A 370 -1.17 -8.48 13.70
N ASP A 371 -1.55 -8.24 14.95
CA ASP A 371 -2.69 -8.90 15.61
C ASP A 371 -4.05 -8.47 15.05
N THR A 372 -4.15 -7.25 14.51
CA THR A 372 -5.42 -6.69 14.02
C THR A 372 -5.58 -6.77 12.50
N GLU A 373 -4.51 -7.10 11.77
CA GLU A 373 -4.45 -7.08 10.30
C GLU A 373 -4.85 -5.71 9.68
N LEU A 374 -4.77 -4.63 10.46
CA LEU A 374 -5.03 -3.28 9.99
C LEU A 374 -3.92 -2.80 9.05
N THR A 375 -4.32 -2.11 7.99
CA THR A 375 -3.39 -1.59 6.97
C THR A 375 -3.16 -0.10 7.20
N GLU A 376 -1.89 0.33 7.27
CA GLU A 376 -1.54 1.75 7.26
C GLU A 376 -1.81 2.34 5.87
N MET A 377 -2.57 3.44 5.82
CA MET A 377 -2.82 4.15 4.56
C MET A 377 -1.54 4.77 4.04
N LYS A 378 -1.38 4.77 2.71
CA LYS A 378 -0.25 5.43 2.06
C LYS A 378 -0.29 6.94 2.36
N THR A 379 0.85 7.48 2.79
CA THR A 379 1.03 8.92 3.03
C THR A 379 1.71 9.58 1.84
N SER A 380 1.21 10.75 1.44
CA SER A 380 1.77 11.63 0.41
C SER A 380 2.14 12.98 1.01
N GLY A 381 3.21 13.60 0.49
CA GLY A 381 3.77 14.85 1.03
C GLY A 381 5.08 14.61 1.80
N ARG A 382 5.17 15.14 3.03
CA ARG A 382 6.38 15.03 3.86
C ARG A 382 6.51 13.63 4.47
N ASN A 383 7.71 13.23 4.87
CA ASN A 383 7.97 11.90 5.46
C ASN A 383 7.87 11.88 7.00
N PHE A 384 7.53 13.00 7.64
CA PHE A 384 7.38 13.13 9.08
C PHE A 384 6.10 13.89 9.41
N THR A 385 5.57 13.70 10.61
CA THR A 385 4.33 14.32 11.07
C THR A 385 4.52 15.18 12.32
N TRP A 386 5.70 15.13 12.94
CA TRP A 386 6.01 15.93 14.12
C TRP A 386 7.45 16.45 14.09
N THR A 387 7.68 17.65 14.64
CA THR A 387 9.01 18.19 14.88
C THR A 387 9.07 19.17 16.04
N ASN A 388 10.16 19.13 16.82
CA ASN A 388 10.50 20.17 17.79
C ASN A 388 11.53 21.20 17.26
N GLY A 389 11.75 21.23 15.94
CA GLY A 389 12.75 22.07 15.28
C GLY A 389 14.16 21.46 15.17
N HIS A 390 14.44 20.40 15.92
CA HIS A 390 15.74 19.71 15.91
C HIS A 390 15.63 18.22 15.55
N THR A 391 14.52 17.59 15.95
CA THR A 391 14.19 16.20 15.67
C THR A 391 12.90 16.13 14.89
N TYR A 392 12.78 15.12 14.03
CA TYR A 392 11.59 14.85 13.23
C TYR A 392 11.11 13.43 13.54
N SER A 393 9.80 13.21 13.60
CA SER A 393 9.25 11.87 13.76
C SER A 393 7.94 11.66 13.00
N LYS A 394 7.67 10.43 12.58
CA LYS A 394 6.38 9.99 12.03
C LYS A 394 5.59 9.21 13.09
N ILE A 395 4.69 9.90 13.77
CA ILE A 395 3.90 9.37 14.91
C ILE A 395 2.39 9.51 14.72
N ASP A 396 1.97 10.35 13.78
CA ASP A 396 0.58 10.50 13.37
C ASP A 396 0.34 9.58 12.16
N ARG A 397 -0.71 8.75 12.21
CA ARG A 397 -1.02 7.77 11.15
C ARG A 397 -2.51 7.59 10.94
N ALA A 398 -2.86 7.06 9.77
CA ALA A 398 -4.20 6.53 9.50
C ALA A 398 -4.11 5.03 9.20
N LEU A 399 -4.94 4.23 9.86
CA LEU A 399 -5.06 2.80 9.70
C LEU A 399 -6.48 2.45 9.26
N ILE A 400 -6.60 1.46 8.39
CA ILE A 400 -7.87 1.02 7.82
C ILE A 400 -7.99 -0.51 7.85
N ASN A 401 -9.22 -1.01 7.94
CA ASN A 401 -9.48 -2.45 7.80
C ASN A 401 -9.76 -2.82 6.33
N ILE A 402 -9.88 -4.13 6.08
CA ILE A 402 -10.16 -4.66 4.75
C ILE A 402 -11.48 -4.15 4.16
N ASP A 403 -12.52 -4.00 4.99
CA ASP A 403 -13.83 -3.52 4.54
C ASP A 403 -13.74 -2.07 4.01
N TRP A 404 -12.93 -1.22 4.64
CA TRP A 404 -12.65 0.12 4.13
C TRP A 404 -11.96 0.04 2.76
N MET A 405 -10.98 -0.83 2.60
CA MET A 405 -10.25 -0.98 1.32
C MET A 405 -11.17 -1.45 0.18
N LEU A 406 -12.23 -2.21 0.49
CA LEU A 406 -13.21 -2.68 -0.48
C LEU A 406 -14.17 -1.57 -0.92
N VAL A 407 -14.54 -0.67 -0.02
CA VAL A 407 -15.51 0.41 -0.29
C VAL A 407 -14.83 1.67 -0.81
N MET A 408 -13.64 2.00 -0.31
CA MET A 408 -12.88 3.21 -0.64
C MET A 408 -11.42 2.90 -1.04
N PRO A 409 -11.20 2.19 -2.17
CA PRO A 409 -9.85 1.88 -2.63
C PRO A 409 -9.12 3.15 -3.11
N GLN A 410 -7.79 3.16 -2.96
CA GLN A 410 -6.88 4.21 -3.49
C GLN A 410 -6.86 5.57 -2.77
N LEU A 411 -7.51 5.71 -1.61
CA LEU A 411 -7.32 6.90 -0.79
C LEU A 411 -5.92 6.96 -0.19
N GLU A 412 -5.34 8.15 -0.19
CA GLU A 412 -4.04 8.46 0.41
C GLU A 412 -4.22 9.55 1.46
N VAL A 413 -3.35 9.52 2.47
CA VAL A 413 -3.27 10.57 3.49
C VAL A 413 -2.33 11.66 3.01
N TRP A 414 -2.80 12.90 2.93
CA TRP A 414 -1.98 14.05 2.66
C TRP A 414 -1.45 14.67 3.95
N ILE A 415 -0.13 14.75 4.08
CA ILE A 415 0.53 15.45 5.19
C ILE A 415 0.59 16.93 4.84
N MET A 416 -0.19 17.73 5.55
CA MET A 416 -0.34 19.17 5.33
C MET A 416 0.82 19.96 5.94
N ASP A 417 0.97 21.21 5.50
CA ASP A 417 1.97 22.09 6.08
C ASP A 417 1.65 22.41 7.56
N PRO A 418 2.67 22.40 8.43
CA PRO A 418 2.50 22.78 9.82
C PRO A 418 2.18 24.27 9.87
N HIS A 419 1.03 24.63 10.41
CA HIS A 419 0.68 26.02 10.64
C HIS A 419 1.45 26.55 11.85
N CYS A 420 0.82 26.65 13.02
CA CYS A 420 1.46 27.03 14.27
C CYS A 420 1.79 25.82 15.18
N SER A 421 1.50 24.60 14.73
CA SER A 421 1.70 23.37 15.50
C SER A 421 3.08 22.77 15.26
N ASP A 422 3.57 22.06 16.27
CA ASP A 422 4.71 21.14 16.15
C ASP A 422 4.34 19.85 15.41
N HIS A 423 3.04 19.60 15.20
CA HIS A 423 2.52 18.53 14.34
C HIS A 423 2.10 19.05 12.96
N LEU A 424 2.18 18.16 11.98
CA LEU A 424 1.69 18.35 10.63
C LEU A 424 0.35 17.63 10.50
N PRO A 425 -0.73 18.35 10.13
CA PRO A 425 -2.05 17.74 10.05
C PRO A 425 -2.10 16.66 8.98
N LEU A 426 -2.79 15.57 9.30
CA LEU A 426 -3.14 14.56 8.32
C LEU A 426 -4.50 14.90 7.70
N SER A 427 -4.61 14.82 6.37
CA SER A 427 -5.86 15.00 5.64
C SER A 427 -6.19 13.81 4.76
N ILE A 428 -7.46 13.39 4.78
CA ILE A 428 -8.03 12.43 3.83
C ILE A 428 -9.19 13.13 3.13
N ALA A 429 -9.11 13.19 1.79
CA ALA A 429 -10.18 13.69 0.96
C ALA A 429 -11.12 12.54 0.59
N LEU A 430 -12.36 12.59 1.08
CA LEU A 430 -13.41 11.66 0.67
C LEU A 430 -14.18 12.30 -0.50
N GLU A 431 -13.74 12.01 -1.73
CA GLU A 431 -14.39 12.51 -2.94
C GLU A 431 -15.45 11.51 -3.44
N GLU A 432 -16.53 12.03 -4.03
CA GLU A 432 -17.35 11.21 -4.93
C GLU A 432 -16.43 10.71 -6.04
N ASN A 433 -16.60 9.47 -6.51
CA ASN A 433 -16.03 9.09 -7.79
C ASN A 433 -16.68 10.00 -8.84
N GLU A 434 -16.09 11.18 -9.08
CA GLU A 434 -16.26 11.83 -10.37
C GLU A 434 -15.80 10.77 -11.37
N ASP A 435 -16.74 10.34 -12.22
CA ASP A 435 -16.49 9.54 -13.41
C ASP A 435 -15.10 9.89 -13.91
N PHE A 436 -14.22 8.89 -14.04
CA PHE A 436 -12.83 9.00 -14.49
C PHE A 436 -12.71 9.91 -15.72
N SER A 437 -12.73 11.22 -15.52
CA SER A 437 -12.35 12.19 -16.51
C SER A 437 -10.84 12.23 -16.34
N SER A 438 -10.18 11.62 -17.32
CA SER A 438 -8.74 11.56 -17.44
C SER A 438 -8.11 12.86 -16.92
N LYS A 439 -7.27 12.75 -15.88
CA LYS A 439 -6.43 13.88 -15.44
C LYS A 439 -5.84 14.53 -16.70
N PRO A 440 -6.01 15.84 -16.91
CA PRO A 440 -5.53 16.48 -18.13
C PRO A 440 -4.02 16.30 -18.20
N PHE A 441 -3.56 15.73 -19.31
CA PHE A 441 -2.15 15.63 -19.64
C PHE A 441 -1.56 17.03 -19.63
N LYS A 442 -0.63 17.29 -18.71
CA LYS A 442 0.11 18.54 -18.64
C LYS A 442 1.37 18.39 -19.48
N PHE A 443 1.38 19.10 -20.59
CA PHE A 443 2.52 19.22 -21.50
C PHE A 443 3.22 20.56 -21.26
N LEU A 444 4.55 20.56 -21.24
CA LEU A 444 5.32 21.81 -21.21
C LEU A 444 5.31 22.41 -22.61
N ASN A 445 4.58 23.51 -22.81
CA ASN A 445 4.44 24.15 -24.13
C ASN A 445 5.80 24.51 -24.76
N ASP A 446 6.81 24.82 -23.94
CA ASP A 446 8.18 25.11 -24.39
C ASP A 446 8.81 23.94 -25.17
N LEU A 447 8.38 22.69 -24.90
CA LEU A 447 8.83 21.53 -25.67
C LEU A 447 8.24 21.51 -27.08
N ALA A 448 7.03 22.06 -27.29
CA ALA A 448 6.45 22.16 -28.63
C ALA A 448 7.08 23.25 -29.50
N GLU A 449 7.78 24.21 -28.88
CA GLU A 449 8.53 25.25 -29.58
C GLU A 449 9.95 24.80 -29.97
N HIS A 450 10.39 23.61 -29.52
CA HIS A 450 11.70 23.08 -29.89
C HIS A 450 11.71 22.64 -31.37
N ASP A 451 12.74 23.06 -32.12
CA ASP A 451 12.85 22.82 -33.57
C ASP A 451 12.73 21.33 -33.96
N ASP A 452 13.25 20.43 -33.12
CA ASP A 452 13.18 18.98 -33.33
C ASP A 452 11.89 18.32 -32.83
N PHE A 453 10.98 19.04 -32.18
CA PHE A 453 9.81 18.45 -31.51
C PHE A 453 8.91 17.67 -32.48
N ILE A 454 8.50 18.30 -33.58
CA ILE A 454 7.64 17.66 -34.58
C ILE A 454 8.33 16.44 -35.20
N LYS A 455 9.64 16.50 -35.39
CA LYS A 455 10.42 15.38 -35.94
C LYS A 455 10.44 14.20 -34.97
N ILE A 456 10.73 14.44 -33.69
CA ILE A 456 10.78 13.40 -32.64
C ILE A 456 9.39 12.79 -32.43
N VAL A 457 8.33 13.59 -32.44
CA VAL A 457 6.94 13.12 -32.29
C VAL A 457 6.54 12.25 -33.48
N ASN A 458 6.84 12.65 -34.72
CA ASN A 458 6.55 11.85 -35.90
C ASN A 458 7.37 10.55 -35.92
N GLU A 459 8.66 10.61 -35.58
CA GLU A 459 9.49 9.40 -35.46
C GLU A 459 9.01 8.45 -34.36
N ALA A 460 8.40 8.98 -33.29
CA ALA A 460 7.81 8.16 -32.23
C ALA A 460 6.44 7.59 -32.64
N TRP A 461 5.62 8.31 -33.40
CA TRP A 461 4.32 7.84 -33.90
C TRP A 461 4.42 6.91 -35.10
N GLU A 462 5.50 6.98 -35.87
CA GLU A 462 5.80 6.05 -36.96
C GLU A 462 6.52 4.78 -36.48
N ARG A 463 6.91 4.71 -35.20
CA ARG A 463 7.41 3.47 -34.60
C ARG A 463 6.21 2.54 -34.30
N PRO A 464 6.20 1.31 -34.85
CA PRO A 464 5.07 0.39 -34.79
C PRO A 464 4.81 -0.21 -33.41
#